data_AF-A0A7I7WSB6-F1
#
_entry.id   AF-A0A7I7WSB6-F1
#
_cell.length_a   1.000
_cell.length_b   1.000
_cell.length_c   1.000
_cell.angle_alpha   90.00
_cell.angle_beta   90.00
_cell.angle_gamma   90.00
#
_symmetry.space_group_name_H-M   'P 1'
#
loop_
_entity.id
_entity.type
_entity.pdbx_description
1 polymer ?
#
loop_
_entity_poly.entity_id
_entity_poly.type
_entity_poly.pdbx_seq_one_letter_code
_entity_poly.pdbx_strand_id
1 'polypeptide(L)'
;MSVLIACKALAQRIGYLERQDRELTAELDALTAALNPALRAAYGVGPDTAAQLLITAGTNSHRLRSEAAFAMLTGVAPIPASSGKTNRHRLSRGGDRAADNALHRIALVRWSHDRRTRDYVARQLAAGRSKKDVLRLLKRAIAREMFRHLTQPCPIDDYSDLRPARQARNITLTASGSTLQRLANHDLPTRTRPQTRRHPRNQLPPMAKHPDHRRCLTHNRDRSI
;
A
#
# COMPACT_ATOMS: atom_id res chain seq x y z
N MET A 1 -28.73 44.18 15.89
CA MET A 1 -27.53 44.17 16.77
C MET A 1 -27.12 42.75 17.17
N SER A 2 -28.03 41.90 17.62
CA SER A 2 -27.77 40.51 18.06
C SER A 2 -27.13 39.60 17.00
N VAL A 3 -27.58 39.68 15.73
CA VAL A 3 -27.05 38.85 14.63
C VAL A 3 -25.56 39.12 14.37
N LEU A 4 -25.13 40.38 14.35
CA LEU A 4 -23.73 40.74 14.13
C LEU A 4 -22.82 40.25 15.25
N ILE A 5 -23.31 40.29 16.50
CA ILE A 5 -22.59 39.75 17.67
C ILE A 5 -22.44 38.23 17.55
N ALA A 6 -23.51 37.53 17.18
CA ALA A 6 -23.49 36.07 16.97
C ALA A 6 -22.52 35.66 15.84
N CYS A 7 -22.59 36.35 14.69
CA CYS A 7 -21.66 36.11 13.58
C CYS A 7 -20.20 36.35 13.98
N LYS A 8 -19.91 37.42 14.73
CA LYS A 8 -18.57 37.72 15.23
C LYS A 8 -18.05 36.61 16.16
N ALA A 9 -18.88 36.14 17.09
CA ALA A 9 -18.51 35.06 18.01
C ALA A 9 -18.20 33.75 17.27
N LEU A 10 -19.01 33.39 16.27
CA LEU A 10 -18.76 32.21 15.42
C LEU A 10 -17.46 32.35 14.61
N ALA A 11 -17.23 33.51 13.99
CA ALA A 11 -16.01 33.76 13.23
C ALA A 11 -14.75 33.63 14.11
N GLN A 12 -14.78 34.17 15.33
CA GLN A 12 -13.70 34.02 16.30
C GLN A 12 -13.47 32.56 16.69
N ARG A 13 -14.55 31.79 16.88
CA ARG A 13 -14.45 30.36 17.22
C ARG A 13 -13.87 29.55 16.08
N ILE A 14 -14.26 29.82 14.84
CA ILE A 14 -13.68 29.18 13.65
C ILE A 14 -12.18 29.46 13.60
N GLY A 15 -11.77 30.74 13.69
CA GLY A 15 -10.36 31.09 13.65
C GLY A 15 -9.54 30.49 14.81
N TYR A 16 -10.14 30.31 15.99
CA TYR A 16 -9.50 29.58 17.09
C TYR A 16 -9.30 28.10 16.75
N LEU A 17 -10.34 27.41 16.26
CA LEU A 17 -10.27 25.99 15.91
C LEU A 17 -9.31 25.73 14.75
N GLU A 18 -9.25 26.61 13.75
CA GLU A 18 -8.27 26.52 12.64
C GLU A 18 -6.82 26.69 13.09
N ARG A 19 -6.56 27.47 14.15
CA ARG A 19 -5.21 27.56 14.73
C ARG A 19 -4.86 26.26 15.45
N GLN A 20 -5.76 25.76 16.28
CA GLN A 20 -5.57 24.52 17.03
C GLN A 20 -5.41 23.30 16.10
N ASP A 21 -6.19 23.23 15.03
CA ASP A 21 -6.07 22.19 14.01
C ASP A 21 -4.67 22.19 13.36
N ARG A 22 -4.17 23.38 12.98
CA ARG A 22 -2.82 23.52 12.42
C ARG A 22 -1.71 23.15 13.39
N GLU A 23 -1.83 23.58 14.65
CA GLU A 23 -0.87 23.27 15.71
C GLU A 23 -0.80 21.76 15.97
N LEU A 24 -1.95 21.11 16.17
CA LEU A 24 -2.02 19.66 16.39
C LEU A 24 -1.59 18.86 15.15
N THR A 25 -1.94 19.31 13.95
CA THR A 25 -1.50 18.66 12.71
C THR A 25 0.03 18.72 12.58
N ALA A 26 0.66 19.85 12.94
CA ALA A 26 2.11 19.98 12.92
C ALA A 26 2.80 19.08 13.96
N GLU A 27 2.23 18.99 15.16
CA GLU A 27 2.73 18.08 16.20
C GLU A 27 2.60 16.60 15.78
N LEU A 28 1.45 16.22 15.22
CA LEU A 28 1.24 14.89 14.65
C LEU A 28 2.23 14.60 13.51
N ASP A 29 2.52 15.58 12.67
CA ASP A 29 3.48 15.44 11.58
C ASP A 29 4.87 15.12 12.12
N ALA A 30 5.33 15.89 13.11
CA ALA A 30 6.62 15.67 13.77
C ALA A 30 6.71 14.27 14.43
N LEU A 31 5.68 13.88 15.18
CA LEU A 31 5.65 12.56 15.85
C LEU A 31 5.62 11.41 14.84
N THR A 32 4.78 11.49 13.81
CA THR A 32 4.66 10.42 12.82
C THR A 32 5.90 10.30 11.94
N ALA A 33 6.53 11.41 11.57
CA ALA A 33 7.81 11.42 10.87
C ALA A 33 8.94 10.81 11.69
N ALA A 34 8.99 11.09 13.01
CA ALA A 34 9.98 10.51 13.91
C ALA A 34 9.76 8.99 14.12
N LEU A 35 8.50 8.57 14.30
CA LEU A 35 8.16 7.16 14.58
C LEU A 35 8.34 6.25 13.37
N ASN A 36 7.90 6.67 12.19
CA ASN A 36 8.05 5.89 10.97
C ASN A 36 8.25 6.81 9.76
N PRO A 37 9.51 7.24 9.52
CA PRO A 37 9.79 8.17 8.43
C PRO A 37 9.39 7.57 7.08
N ALA A 38 9.67 6.28 6.84
CA ALA A 38 9.31 5.59 5.59
C ALA A 38 7.80 5.59 5.29
N LEU A 39 6.96 5.38 6.32
CA LEU A 39 5.52 5.48 6.17
C LEU A 39 5.10 6.90 5.81
N ARG A 40 5.68 7.91 6.49
CA ARG A 40 5.34 9.31 6.27
C ARG A 40 5.77 9.84 4.90
N ALA A 41 6.88 9.33 4.36
CA ALA A 41 7.36 9.64 3.02
C ALA A 41 6.59 8.92 1.90
N ALA A 42 5.75 7.94 2.22
CA ALA A 42 4.96 7.26 1.21
C ALA A 42 3.93 8.21 0.58
N TYR A 43 3.76 8.12 -0.73
CA TYR A 43 2.95 9.09 -1.48
C TYR A 43 1.50 9.14 -0.98
N GLY A 44 0.99 10.34 -0.73
CA GLY A 44 -0.39 10.56 -0.29
C GLY A 44 -0.68 10.18 1.16
N VAL A 45 0.33 9.78 1.93
CA VAL A 45 0.21 9.62 3.39
C VAL A 45 0.45 10.98 4.03
N GLY A 46 -0.56 11.50 4.73
CA GLY A 46 -0.46 12.68 5.59
C GLY A 46 -0.38 12.33 7.08
N PRO A 47 -0.22 13.33 7.97
CA PRO A 47 -0.06 13.14 9.41
C PRO A 47 -1.19 12.29 10.02
N ASP A 48 -2.45 12.67 9.80
CA ASP A 48 -3.61 11.95 10.34
C ASP A 48 -3.68 10.50 9.86
N THR A 49 -3.43 10.28 8.57
CA THR A 49 -3.49 8.94 7.98
C THR A 49 -2.32 8.07 8.46
N ALA A 50 -1.14 8.66 8.66
CA ALA A 50 0.01 7.97 9.24
C ALA A 50 -0.27 7.60 10.70
N ALA A 51 -0.72 8.55 11.51
CA ALA A 51 -1.07 8.36 12.90
C ALA A 51 -2.13 7.26 13.05
N GLN A 52 -3.21 7.31 12.29
CA GLN A 52 -4.25 6.29 12.32
C GLN A 52 -3.71 4.91 11.96
N LEU A 53 -2.89 4.78 10.91
CA LEU A 53 -2.30 3.49 10.52
C LEU A 53 -1.32 2.94 11.57
N LEU A 54 -0.56 3.82 12.22
CA LEU A 54 0.34 3.47 13.33
C LEU A 54 -0.46 3.00 14.55
N ILE A 55 -1.56 3.68 14.90
CA ILE A 55 -2.47 3.28 15.97
C ILE A 55 -3.07 1.90 15.67
N THR A 56 -3.58 1.69 14.46
CA THR A 56 -4.19 0.41 14.05
C THR A 56 -3.17 -0.73 14.04
N ALA A 57 -1.94 -0.48 13.60
CA ALA A 57 -0.86 -1.48 13.66
C ALA A 57 -0.43 -1.77 15.11
N GLY A 58 -0.50 -0.76 15.96
CA GLY A 58 -0.09 -0.79 17.36
C GLY A 58 1.43 -0.92 17.52
N THR A 59 1.86 -1.01 18.78
CA THR A 59 3.27 -1.18 19.16
C THR A 59 3.85 -2.56 18.79
N ASN A 60 3.00 -3.51 18.43
CA ASN A 60 3.36 -4.89 18.12
C ASN A 60 3.19 -5.21 16.63
N SER A 61 3.74 -4.36 15.75
CA SER A 61 3.64 -4.54 14.29
C SER A 61 4.19 -5.90 13.83
N HIS A 62 5.14 -6.48 14.56
CA HIS A 62 5.67 -7.84 14.35
C HIS A 62 4.59 -8.96 14.46
N ARG A 63 3.45 -8.71 15.14
CA ARG A 63 2.34 -9.66 15.20
C ARG A 63 1.49 -9.68 13.93
N LEU A 64 1.65 -8.70 13.04
CA LEU A 64 1.00 -8.69 11.74
C LEU A 64 1.73 -9.68 10.82
N ARG A 65 1.28 -10.94 10.84
CA ARG A 65 1.97 -12.06 10.17
C ARG A 65 1.94 -12.01 8.64
N SER A 66 1.07 -11.20 8.03
CA SER A 66 0.98 -11.11 6.57
C SER A 66 0.26 -9.85 6.07
N GLU A 67 0.53 -9.51 4.81
CA GLU A 67 -0.21 -8.48 4.06
C GLU A 67 -1.73 -8.75 4.01
N ALA A 68 -2.15 -10.01 4.08
CA ALA A 68 -3.56 -10.40 4.11
C ALA A 68 -4.19 -10.14 5.49
N ALA A 69 -3.49 -10.46 6.57
CA ALA A 69 -3.93 -10.16 7.92
C ALA A 69 -4.12 -8.65 8.12
N PHE A 70 -3.18 -7.84 7.61
CA PHE A 70 -3.32 -6.38 7.69
C PHE A 70 -4.52 -5.84 6.90
N ALA A 71 -4.80 -6.40 5.72
CA ALA A 71 -6.00 -6.01 4.97
C ALA A 71 -7.31 -6.44 5.62
N MET A 72 -7.32 -7.57 6.34
CA MET A 72 -8.47 -7.96 7.15
C MET A 72 -8.64 -6.98 8.32
N LEU A 73 -7.55 -6.66 9.02
CA LEU A 73 -7.54 -5.71 10.14
C LEU A 73 -8.06 -4.33 9.73
N THR A 74 -7.64 -3.83 8.56
CA THR A 74 -8.06 -2.53 8.03
C THR A 74 -9.34 -2.57 7.20
N GLY A 75 -10.03 -3.73 7.12
CA GLY A 75 -11.31 -3.85 6.40
C GLY A 75 -11.25 -3.78 4.86
N VAL A 76 -10.07 -3.73 4.25
CA VAL A 76 -9.90 -3.67 2.78
C VAL A 76 -9.73 -5.03 2.12
N ALA A 77 -9.77 -6.12 2.88
CA ALA A 77 -9.64 -7.46 2.34
C ALA A 77 -10.79 -7.78 1.35
N PRO A 78 -10.47 -8.31 0.16
CA PRO A 78 -11.49 -8.75 -0.78
C PRO A 78 -12.18 -10.01 -0.23
N ILE A 79 -13.46 -9.91 0.12
CA ILE A 79 -14.22 -11.09 0.57
C ILE A 79 -15.07 -11.61 -0.60
N PRO A 80 -14.91 -12.86 -1.03
CA PRO A 80 -15.72 -13.42 -2.10
C PRO A 80 -17.19 -13.42 -1.70
N ALA A 81 -18.06 -13.03 -2.63
CA ALA A 81 -19.50 -12.96 -2.47
C ALA A 81 -20.20 -13.80 -3.54
N SER A 82 -19.66 -14.99 -3.79
CA SER A 82 -20.11 -15.90 -4.84
C SER A 82 -19.89 -17.35 -4.45
N SER A 83 -20.89 -18.19 -4.68
CA SER A 83 -20.78 -19.66 -4.60
C SER A 83 -20.64 -20.32 -5.99
N GLY A 84 -20.40 -19.54 -7.06
CA GLY A 84 -20.38 -20.03 -8.46
C GLY A 84 -19.47 -19.21 -9.40
N LYS A 85 -19.79 -19.18 -10.71
CA LYS A 85 -18.97 -18.58 -11.80
C LYS A 85 -18.79 -17.05 -11.75
N THR A 86 -19.46 -16.33 -10.85
CA THR A 86 -19.43 -14.87 -10.78
C THR A 86 -18.33 -14.38 -9.84
N ASN A 87 -17.32 -13.67 -10.34
CA ASN A 87 -16.23 -13.15 -9.50
C ASN A 87 -16.58 -11.78 -8.87
N ARG A 88 -17.50 -11.78 -7.89
CA ARG A 88 -17.88 -10.57 -7.14
C ARG A 88 -17.31 -10.60 -5.72
N HIS A 89 -16.82 -9.46 -5.26
CA HIS A 89 -16.33 -9.27 -3.90
C HIS A 89 -17.25 -8.33 -3.12
N ARG A 90 -17.57 -8.69 -1.88
CA ARG A 90 -18.26 -7.81 -0.93
C ARG A 90 -17.27 -7.03 -0.07
N LEU A 91 -17.76 -5.96 0.53
CA LEU A 91 -17.04 -5.17 1.54
C LEU A 91 -16.84 -5.98 2.82
N SER A 92 -15.63 -5.94 3.41
CA SER A 92 -15.41 -6.45 4.76
C SER A 92 -16.06 -5.53 5.78
N ARG A 93 -16.92 -6.07 6.65
CA ARG A 93 -17.56 -5.29 7.72
C ARG A 93 -16.77 -5.32 9.02
N GLY A 94 -16.01 -6.39 9.25
CA GLY A 94 -15.10 -6.56 10.39
C GLY A 94 -13.72 -6.03 10.04
N GLY A 95 -13.28 -5.02 10.75
CA GLY A 95 -12.03 -4.29 10.54
C GLY A 95 -12.14 -2.85 11.06
N ASP A 96 -11.01 -2.21 11.27
CA ASP A 96 -10.89 -0.83 11.69
C ASP A 96 -11.35 0.10 10.56
N ARG A 97 -12.48 0.79 10.81
CA ARG A 97 -13.08 1.72 9.84
C ARG A 97 -12.32 3.03 9.72
N ALA A 98 -11.62 3.45 10.77
CA ALA A 98 -10.78 4.64 10.70
C ALA A 98 -9.55 4.36 9.83
N ALA A 99 -8.94 3.16 9.95
CA ALA A 99 -7.89 2.72 9.05
C ALA A 99 -8.36 2.57 7.60
N ASP A 100 -9.56 2.00 7.40
CA ASP A 100 -10.17 1.91 6.06
C ASP A 100 -10.37 3.29 5.43
N ASN A 101 -10.77 4.29 6.23
CA ASN A 101 -10.92 5.68 5.81
C ASN A 101 -9.54 6.30 5.49
N ALA A 102 -8.52 6.09 6.33
CA ALA A 102 -7.16 6.54 6.05
C ALA A 102 -6.65 6.02 4.69
N LEU A 103 -6.81 4.71 4.42
CA LEU A 103 -6.47 4.11 3.14
C LEU A 103 -7.31 4.68 1.98
N HIS A 104 -8.56 5.04 2.23
CA HIS A 104 -9.42 5.68 1.24
C HIS A 104 -8.93 7.09 0.88
N ARG A 105 -8.59 7.92 1.89
CA ARG A 105 -8.04 9.27 1.68
C ARG A 105 -6.73 9.20 0.90
N ILE A 106 -5.83 8.30 1.27
CA ILE A 106 -4.58 8.05 0.50
C ILE A 106 -4.94 7.71 -0.95
N ALA A 107 -5.86 6.76 -1.18
CA ALA A 107 -6.26 6.37 -2.53
C ALA A 107 -6.81 7.52 -3.38
N LEU A 108 -7.60 8.42 -2.79
CA LEU A 108 -8.11 9.61 -3.48
C LEU A 108 -6.98 10.57 -3.85
N VAL A 109 -6.07 10.85 -2.92
CA VAL A 109 -4.90 11.71 -3.19
C VAL A 109 -4.03 11.12 -4.30
N ARG A 110 -3.77 9.81 -4.28
CA ARG A 110 -3.02 9.11 -5.33
C ARG A 110 -3.75 9.18 -6.66
N TRP A 111 -5.06 8.96 -6.69
CA TRP A 111 -5.82 9.04 -7.92
C TRP A 111 -5.78 10.46 -8.51
N SER A 112 -5.91 11.50 -7.70
CA SER A 112 -5.88 12.88 -8.23
C SER A 112 -4.50 13.30 -8.72
N HIS A 113 -3.44 12.98 -7.96
CA HIS A 113 -2.14 13.63 -8.13
C HIS A 113 -1.00 12.69 -8.58
N ASP A 114 -1.07 11.38 -8.34
CA ASP A 114 -0.03 10.44 -8.78
C ASP A 114 -0.30 9.95 -10.21
N ARG A 115 0.57 10.33 -11.15
CA ARG A 115 0.50 9.92 -12.56
C ARG A 115 0.45 8.40 -12.70
N ARG A 116 1.25 7.65 -11.95
CA ARG A 116 1.28 6.18 -12.02
C ARG A 116 -0.07 5.57 -11.64
N THR A 117 -0.68 6.10 -10.57
CA THR A 117 -2.01 5.66 -10.13
C THR A 117 -3.08 6.03 -11.14
N ARG A 118 -3.03 7.22 -11.74
CA ARG A 118 -3.96 7.65 -12.81
C ARG A 118 -3.91 6.71 -14.01
N ASP A 119 -2.72 6.37 -14.49
CA ASP A 119 -2.53 5.47 -15.63
C ASP A 119 -3.05 4.05 -15.31
N TYR A 120 -2.85 3.58 -14.08
CA TYR A 120 -3.44 2.32 -13.64
C TYR A 120 -4.96 2.37 -13.64
N VAL A 121 -5.55 3.44 -13.07
CA VAL A 121 -7.01 3.61 -13.02
C VAL A 121 -7.60 3.66 -14.42
N ALA A 122 -7.02 4.45 -15.33
CA ALA A 122 -7.47 4.55 -16.72
C ALA A 122 -7.51 3.17 -17.39
N ARG A 123 -6.45 2.36 -17.23
CA ARG A 123 -6.42 0.98 -17.74
C ARG A 123 -7.50 0.08 -17.13
N GLN A 124 -7.77 0.21 -15.82
CA GLN A 124 -8.82 -0.60 -15.19
C GLN A 124 -10.23 -0.21 -15.60
N LEU A 125 -10.49 1.10 -15.80
CA LEU A 125 -11.76 1.59 -16.32
C LEU A 125 -11.97 1.16 -17.77
N ALA A 126 -10.93 1.23 -18.60
CA ALA A 126 -10.96 0.73 -19.98
C ALA A 126 -11.24 -0.78 -20.05
N ALA A 127 -10.81 -1.54 -19.04
CA ALA A 127 -11.13 -2.97 -18.90
C ALA A 127 -12.56 -3.25 -18.39
N GLY A 128 -13.44 -2.25 -18.33
CA GLY A 128 -14.85 -2.39 -17.95
C GLY A 128 -15.13 -2.49 -16.44
N ARG A 129 -14.14 -2.21 -15.57
CA ARG A 129 -14.35 -2.23 -14.12
C ARG A 129 -15.08 -0.98 -13.64
N SER A 130 -15.96 -1.13 -12.66
CA SER A 130 -16.61 0.02 -12.02
C SER A 130 -15.60 0.85 -11.20
N LYS A 131 -15.86 2.16 -11.06
CA LYS A 131 -15.04 3.04 -10.20
C LYS A 131 -14.89 2.51 -8.77
N LYS A 132 -15.95 1.90 -8.22
CA LYS A 132 -15.94 1.31 -6.87
C LYS A 132 -14.99 0.11 -6.80
N ASP A 133 -14.89 -0.70 -7.85
CA ASP A 133 -13.99 -1.84 -7.88
C ASP A 133 -12.53 -1.42 -8.04
N VAL A 134 -12.28 -0.38 -8.85
CA VAL A 134 -10.94 0.21 -8.98
C VAL A 134 -10.48 0.79 -7.64
N LEU A 135 -11.35 1.51 -6.92
CA LEU A 135 -11.02 2.00 -5.57
C LEU A 135 -10.68 0.87 -4.60
N ARG A 136 -11.43 -0.24 -4.60
CA ARG A 136 -11.12 -1.40 -3.76
C ARG A 136 -9.76 -2.01 -4.10
N LEU A 137 -9.45 -2.14 -5.39
CA LEU A 137 -8.14 -2.62 -5.85
C LEU A 137 -7.00 -1.69 -5.41
N LEU A 138 -7.20 -0.37 -5.54
CA LEU A 138 -6.24 0.63 -5.08
C LEU A 138 -6.02 0.55 -3.57
N LYS A 139 -7.09 0.57 -2.77
CA LYS A 139 -6.99 0.45 -1.31
C LYS A 139 -6.27 -0.82 -0.89
N ARG A 140 -6.54 -1.95 -1.55
CA ARG A 140 -5.84 -3.21 -1.29
C ARG A 140 -4.36 -3.12 -1.64
N ALA A 141 -3.99 -2.48 -2.75
CA ALA A 141 -2.59 -2.28 -3.14
C ALA A 141 -1.85 -1.36 -2.16
N ILE A 142 -2.48 -0.26 -1.75
CA ILE A 142 -1.96 0.68 -0.75
C ILE A 142 -1.78 -0.03 0.59
N ALA A 143 -2.75 -0.83 1.05
CA ALA A 143 -2.60 -1.59 2.30
C ALA A 143 -1.39 -2.53 2.31
N ARG A 144 -1.06 -3.16 1.17
CA ARG A 144 0.15 -4.00 1.07
C ARG A 144 1.42 -3.16 1.17
N GLU A 145 1.42 -1.97 0.59
CA GLU A 145 2.53 -1.02 0.71
C GLU A 145 2.70 -0.52 2.14
N MET A 146 1.62 -0.08 2.78
CA MET A 146 1.63 0.38 4.18
C MET A 146 2.09 -0.73 5.13
N PHE A 147 1.63 -1.96 4.92
CA PHE A 147 2.09 -3.12 5.71
C PHE A 147 3.61 -3.28 5.67
N ARG A 148 4.24 -3.12 4.49
CA ARG A 148 5.70 -3.18 4.38
C ARG A 148 6.38 -2.07 5.18
N HIS A 149 5.90 -0.83 5.09
CA HIS A 149 6.44 0.28 5.88
C HIS A 149 6.28 0.07 7.39
N LEU A 150 5.19 -0.55 7.84
CA LEU A 150 4.90 -0.79 9.25
C LEU A 150 5.69 -1.96 9.86
N THR A 151 6.01 -2.97 9.06
CA THR A 151 6.71 -4.19 9.53
C THR A 151 8.20 -4.19 9.25
N GLN A 152 8.62 -3.45 8.24
CA GLN A 152 10.01 -3.27 7.83
C GLN A 152 10.28 -1.77 7.70
N PRO A 153 10.39 -1.04 8.83
CA PRO A 153 10.76 0.36 8.78
C PRO A 153 12.13 0.47 8.12
N CYS A 154 12.15 1.00 6.89
CA CYS A 154 13.39 1.31 6.20
C CYS A 154 13.85 2.68 6.69
N PRO A 155 15.14 2.86 7.05
CA PRO A 155 15.70 4.19 7.20
C PRO A 155 15.48 4.97 5.90
N ILE A 156 15.03 6.22 6.00
CA ILE A 156 15.13 7.13 4.87
C ILE A 156 16.52 7.74 4.95
N ASP A 157 17.34 7.50 3.94
CA ASP A 157 18.62 8.18 3.82
C ASP A 157 18.35 9.69 3.71
N ASP A 158 18.97 10.47 4.59
CA ASP A 158 18.91 11.92 4.49
C ASP A 158 19.68 12.37 3.24
N TYR A 159 18.92 12.74 2.21
CA TYR A 159 19.47 13.25 0.96
C TYR A 159 19.75 14.76 0.98
N SER A 160 19.66 15.41 2.15
CA SER A 160 20.00 16.83 2.32
C SER A 160 21.45 17.12 1.89
N ASP A 161 22.36 16.16 2.12
CA ASP A 161 23.72 16.22 1.61
C ASP A 161 24.13 14.91 0.91
N LEU A 162 24.10 14.94 -0.42
CA LEU A 162 24.57 13.83 -1.26
C LEU A 162 26.10 13.81 -1.42
N ARG A 163 26.83 14.83 -0.94
CA ARG A 163 28.28 14.95 -1.14
C ARG A 163 29.04 13.78 -0.52
N PRO A 164 28.77 13.31 0.72
CA PRO A 164 29.48 12.19 1.31
C PRO A 164 29.27 10.89 0.52
N ALA A 165 28.03 10.59 0.12
CA ALA A 165 27.70 9.41 -0.66
C ALA A 165 28.34 9.43 -2.07
N ARG A 166 28.39 10.62 -2.69
CA ARG A 166 29.07 10.84 -3.98
C ARG A 166 30.58 10.66 -3.87
N GLN A 167 31.19 11.24 -2.84
CA GLN A 167 32.63 11.16 -2.56
C GLN A 167 33.05 9.72 -2.27
N ALA A 168 32.29 9.00 -1.42
CA ALA A 168 32.56 7.59 -1.11
C ALA A 168 32.53 6.67 -2.35
N ARG A 169 31.79 7.05 -3.39
CA ARG A 169 31.73 6.33 -4.68
C ARG A 169 32.67 6.89 -5.75
N ASN A 170 33.51 7.86 -5.41
CA ASN A 170 34.43 8.55 -6.34
C ASN A 170 33.74 9.11 -7.60
N ILE A 171 32.49 9.52 -7.49
CA ILE A 171 31.73 10.07 -8.61
C ILE A 171 32.01 11.57 -8.69
N THR A 172 32.52 12.08 -9.81
CA THR A 172 32.71 13.53 -10.00
C THR A 172 31.39 14.24 -10.27
N LEU A 173 31.29 15.53 -9.91
CA LEU A 173 30.09 16.36 -10.15
C LEU A 173 29.71 16.36 -11.64
N THR A 174 30.70 16.42 -12.53
CA THR A 174 30.51 16.35 -13.99
C THR A 174 29.97 14.99 -14.46
N ALA A 175 30.43 13.89 -13.86
CA ALA A 175 29.92 12.55 -14.15
C ALA A 175 28.47 12.37 -13.67
N SER A 176 28.14 12.90 -12.48
CA SER A 176 26.75 12.92 -12.00
C SER A 176 25.84 13.76 -12.90
N GLY A 177 26.23 14.99 -13.25
CA GLY A 177 25.44 15.90 -14.07
C GLY A 177 25.18 15.34 -15.47
N SER A 178 26.21 14.80 -16.13
CA SER A 178 26.07 14.18 -17.46
C SER A 178 25.21 12.91 -17.45
N THR A 179 25.19 12.17 -16.34
CA THR A 179 24.31 11.00 -16.16
C THR A 179 22.86 11.42 -15.95
N LEU A 180 22.60 12.42 -15.11
CA LEU A 180 21.26 12.97 -14.89
C LEU A 180 20.69 13.59 -16.17
N GLN A 181 21.49 14.31 -16.95
CA GLN A 181 21.09 14.85 -18.26
C GLN A 181 20.68 13.71 -19.21
N ARG A 182 21.44 12.61 -19.22
CA ARG A 182 21.13 11.42 -20.03
C ARG A 182 19.84 10.72 -19.58
N LEU A 183 19.61 10.62 -18.27
CA LEU A 183 18.39 10.05 -17.70
C LEU A 183 17.17 10.94 -17.89
N ALA A 184 17.34 12.26 -17.97
CA ALA A 184 16.25 13.19 -18.30
C ALA A 184 15.88 13.12 -19.79
N ASN A 185 16.86 12.85 -20.67
CA ASN A 185 16.66 12.75 -22.11
C ASN A 185 16.09 11.38 -22.55
N HIS A 186 16.21 10.35 -21.72
CA HIS A 186 15.53 9.08 -21.92
C HIS A 186 14.26 9.05 -21.07
N ASP A 187 13.09 8.95 -21.72
CA ASP A 187 11.86 8.58 -21.02
C ASP A 187 12.13 7.33 -20.18
N LEU A 188 12.18 7.49 -18.86
CA LEU A 188 12.40 6.39 -17.93
C LEU A 188 11.41 5.28 -18.30
N PRO A 189 11.88 4.08 -18.68
CA PRO A 189 10.97 2.98 -18.95
C PRO A 189 10.18 2.78 -17.68
N THR A 190 8.85 2.88 -17.79
CA THR A 190 7.94 2.50 -16.72
C THR A 190 8.45 1.15 -16.24
N ARG A 191 8.81 1.00 -14.94
CA ARG A 191 9.21 -0.29 -14.36
C ARG A 191 8.05 -1.27 -14.62
N THR A 192 8.05 -1.90 -15.77
CA THR A 192 7.28 -3.08 -16.07
C THR A 192 7.84 -4.09 -15.10
N ARG A 193 6.92 -4.72 -14.33
CA ARG A 193 7.27 -5.93 -13.58
C ARG A 193 8.14 -6.78 -14.50
N PRO A 194 9.28 -7.34 -14.04
CA PRO A 194 9.97 -8.33 -14.83
C PRO A 194 8.91 -9.35 -15.22
N GLN A 195 8.66 -9.47 -16.53
CA GLN A 195 7.83 -10.55 -17.02
C GLN A 195 8.53 -11.78 -16.46
N THR A 196 7.86 -12.50 -15.56
CA THR A 196 8.26 -13.86 -15.27
C THR A 196 8.41 -14.50 -16.64
N ARG A 197 9.66 -14.83 -17.04
CA ARG A 197 9.90 -15.65 -18.21
C ARG A 197 8.96 -16.83 -18.01
N ARG A 198 7.89 -16.92 -18.81
CA ARG A 198 7.16 -18.16 -18.93
C ARG A 198 8.24 -19.13 -19.34
N HIS A 199 8.62 -20.03 -18.43
CA HIS A 199 9.37 -21.20 -18.84
C HIS A 199 8.60 -21.79 -20.02
N PRO A 200 9.29 -22.10 -21.14
CA PRO A 200 8.65 -22.94 -22.13
C PRO A 200 8.13 -24.17 -21.37
N ARG A 201 6.87 -24.54 -21.62
CA ARG A 201 6.36 -25.86 -21.26
C ARG A 201 7.30 -26.85 -21.95
N ASN A 202 8.38 -27.25 -21.27
CA ASN A 202 9.06 -28.47 -21.61
C ASN A 202 8.01 -29.55 -21.43
N GLN A 203 7.70 -30.18 -22.56
CA GLN A 203 6.93 -31.40 -22.63
C GLN A 203 7.52 -32.35 -21.59
N LEU A 204 6.71 -32.74 -20.62
CA LEU A 204 7.05 -33.89 -19.78
C LEU A 204 7.30 -35.05 -20.74
N PRO A 205 8.44 -35.76 -20.65
CA PRO A 205 8.60 -37.00 -21.38
C PRO A 205 7.48 -37.97 -20.95
N PRO A 206 6.92 -38.78 -21.88
CA PRO A 206 5.88 -39.74 -21.54
C PRO A 206 6.40 -40.69 -20.46
N MET A 207 5.57 -40.88 -19.42
CA MET A 207 5.80 -41.83 -18.34
C MET A 207 6.19 -43.20 -18.92
N ALA A 208 7.41 -43.63 -18.65
CA ALA A 208 7.84 -44.99 -18.89
C ALA A 208 6.91 -45.92 -18.09
N LYS A 209 6.35 -46.93 -18.77
CA LYS A 209 5.54 -47.96 -18.13
C LYS A 209 6.43 -48.73 -17.15
N HIS A 210 6.24 -48.52 -15.85
CA HIS A 210 6.79 -49.42 -14.84
C HIS A 210 5.92 -50.69 -14.77
N PRO A 211 6.53 -51.87 -14.57
CA PRO A 211 5.84 -53.14 -14.68
C PRO A 211 4.95 -53.43 -13.46
N ASP A 212 3.99 -54.27 -13.76
CA ASP A 212 2.93 -54.86 -12.95
C ASP A 212 3.35 -55.26 -11.53
N HIS A 213 2.68 -54.69 -10.52
CA HIS A 213 2.62 -55.23 -9.17
C HIS A 213 1.17 -55.38 -8.72
N ARG A 214 0.49 -56.39 -9.26
CA ARG A 214 -0.56 -57.11 -8.54
C ARG A 214 0.05 -57.82 -7.33
N ARG A 215 -0.46 -57.49 -6.13
CA ARG A 215 -0.38 -58.14 -4.79
C ARG A 215 -0.02 -57.04 -3.76
N CYS A 216 -0.77 -56.75 -2.70
CA CYS A 216 -1.68 -57.55 -1.90
C CYS A 216 -2.83 -56.68 -1.35
N LEU A 217 -4.02 -57.27 -1.32
CA LEU A 217 -5.13 -56.87 -0.46
C LEU A 217 -4.86 -57.35 0.99
N THR A 218 -5.55 -56.67 1.91
CA THR A 218 -5.94 -57.09 3.27
C THR A 218 -5.00 -56.75 4.44
N HIS A 219 -5.53 -55.89 5.32
CA HIS A 219 -5.45 -55.81 6.80
C HIS A 219 -5.19 -54.36 7.23
N ASN A 220 -5.83 -53.75 8.23
CA ASN A 220 -6.97 -54.04 9.08
C ASN A 220 -7.11 -52.79 9.99
N ARG A 221 -8.34 -52.37 10.29
CA ARG A 221 -8.82 -51.73 11.53
C ARG A 221 -8.21 -50.41 12.06
N ASP A 222 -9.16 -49.51 12.33
CA ASP A 222 -9.39 -48.81 13.60
C ASP A 222 -8.22 -48.08 14.27
N ARG A 223 -8.38 -46.75 14.41
CA ARG A 223 -8.36 -46.08 15.73
C ARG A 223 -8.86 -44.65 15.64
N SER A 224 -9.96 -44.42 16.35
CA SER A 224 -10.49 -43.15 16.82
C SER A 224 -9.48 -42.42 17.72
N ILE A 225 -9.45 -41.08 17.62
CA ILE A 225 -9.79 -40.06 18.65
C ILE A 225 -9.89 -38.71 17.91
#